data_AF-A0A0Q7ZQ42-F1
#
_entry.id   AF-A0A0Q7ZQ42-F1
#
_cell.length_a   1.000
_cell.length_b   1.000
_cell.length_c   1.000
_cell.angle_alpha   90.00
_cell.angle_beta   90.00
_cell.angle_gamma   90.00
#
_symmetry.space_group_name_H-M   'P 1'
#
loop_
_entity.id
_entity.type
_entity.pdbx_description
1 polymer ?
#
loop_
_entity_poly.entity_id
_entity_poly.type
_entity_poly.pdbx_seq_one_letter_code
_entity_poly.pdbx_strand_id
1 'polypeptide(L)'
;MSDQLQPEDTLDDRGVDDILDEGISPPERPRGVTAKGVTAREELEGESIDERLAQEEPEVWDGVQAEVDADILDGPVTGEVGEERAGRLTSPDEGMGEDDESTLVGHDEGIDGAGASAEEAAMHVFEE
;
A
#
# COMPACT_ATOMS: atom_id res chain seq x y z
N MET A 1 -34.68 -24.31 2.96
CA MET A 1 -33.34 -23.74 3.19
C MET A 1 -32.39 -24.60 2.41
N SER A 2 -32.11 -24.24 1.17
CA SER A 2 -31.23 -25.00 0.28
C SER A 2 -30.76 -24.02 -0.79
N ASP A 3 -29.87 -23.12 -0.38
CA ASP A 3 -29.23 -22.10 -1.24
C ASP A 3 -27.76 -22.44 -1.49
N GLN A 4 -27.32 -23.64 -1.11
CA GLN A 4 -25.99 -24.16 -1.40
C GLN A 4 -26.07 -25.11 -2.59
N LEU A 5 -25.23 -24.86 -3.59
CA LEU A 5 -25.09 -25.70 -4.79
C LEU A 5 -24.57 -27.06 -4.39
N GLN A 6 -25.23 -28.13 -4.84
CA GLN A 6 -24.89 -29.50 -4.47
C GLN A 6 -23.65 -29.98 -5.26
N PRO A 7 -22.99 -31.08 -4.84
CA PRO A 7 -21.83 -31.64 -5.58
C PRO A 7 -22.15 -31.96 -7.05
N GLU A 8 -23.40 -32.33 -7.35
CA GLU A 8 -23.92 -32.51 -8.71
C GLU A 8 -24.03 -31.21 -9.52
N ASP A 9 -24.18 -30.06 -8.86
CA ASP A 9 -24.22 -28.74 -9.48
C ASP A 9 -22.82 -28.14 -9.68
N THR A 10 -21.87 -28.43 -8.77
CA THR A 10 -20.50 -27.88 -8.79
C THR A 10 -19.45 -28.80 -9.40
N LEU A 11 -19.76 -30.10 -9.56
CA LEU A 11 -18.81 -31.18 -9.88
C LEU A 11 -17.62 -31.28 -8.90
N ASP A 12 -17.76 -30.74 -7.69
CA ASP A 12 -16.76 -30.77 -6.63
C ASP A 12 -17.19 -31.75 -5.52
N ASP A 13 -16.59 -32.93 -5.51
CA ASP A 13 -16.90 -34.00 -4.56
C ASP A 13 -15.91 -33.95 -3.38
N ARG A 14 -16.42 -33.47 -2.24
CA ARG A 14 -15.70 -33.38 -0.97
C ARG A 14 -15.95 -34.59 -0.06
N GLY A 15 -16.57 -35.66 -0.58
CA GLY A 15 -16.78 -36.92 0.13
C GLY A 15 -18.02 -36.98 1.01
N VAL A 16 -19.02 -36.11 0.76
CA VAL A 16 -20.32 -36.06 1.45
C VAL A 16 -21.46 -35.98 0.44
N ASP A 17 -22.59 -36.63 0.76
CA ASP A 17 -23.79 -36.64 -0.09
C ASP A 17 -24.51 -35.28 -0.10
N ASP A 18 -24.51 -34.57 1.03
CA ASP A 18 -24.99 -33.18 1.17
C ASP A 18 -23.84 -32.33 1.73
N ILE A 19 -23.61 -31.15 1.14
CA ILE A 19 -22.58 -30.20 1.62
C ILE A 19 -22.88 -29.73 3.05
N LEU A 20 -24.15 -29.75 3.47
CA LEU A 20 -24.55 -29.45 4.85
C LEU A 20 -24.10 -30.52 5.86
N ASP A 21 -23.72 -31.71 5.39
CA ASP A 21 -23.17 -32.78 6.24
C ASP A 21 -21.65 -32.62 6.47
N GLU A 22 -20.99 -31.69 5.79
CA GLU A 22 -19.57 -31.40 6.04
C GLU A 22 -19.37 -30.74 7.41
N GLY A 23 -18.61 -31.41 8.28
CA GLY A 23 -18.23 -30.87 9.57
C GLY A 23 -17.17 -29.78 9.47
N ILE A 24 -17.21 -28.80 10.37
CA ILE A 24 -16.12 -27.83 10.54
C ILE A 24 -14.95 -28.51 11.26
N SER A 25 -13.76 -28.54 10.65
CA SER A 25 -12.52 -28.88 11.35
C SER A 25 -11.91 -27.62 11.95
N PRO A 26 -12.01 -27.39 13.28
CA PRO A 26 -11.40 -26.22 13.91
C PRO A 26 -9.87 -26.30 13.82
N PRO A 27 -9.17 -25.16 14.00
CA PRO A 27 -7.71 -25.15 14.07
C PRO A 27 -7.19 -26.09 15.17
N GLU A 28 -6.12 -26.82 14.89
CA GLU A 28 -5.47 -27.72 15.87
C GLU A 28 -4.86 -26.98 17.08
N ARG A 29 -4.84 -25.64 17.04
CA ARG A 29 -4.18 -24.78 18.02
C ARG A 29 -4.99 -23.49 18.19
N PRO A 30 -5.12 -22.96 19.41
CA PRO A 30 -5.74 -21.66 19.60
C PRO A 30 -4.93 -20.57 18.90
N ARG A 31 -5.60 -19.67 18.19
CA ARG A 31 -4.99 -18.52 17.51
C ARG A 31 -5.31 -17.24 18.26
N GLY A 32 -4.33 -16.34 18.38
CA GLY A 32 -4.54 -15.00 18.94
C GLY A 32 -4.77 -14.92 20.46
N VAL A 33 -4.95 -16.06 21.16
CA VAL A 33 -5.24 -16.07 22.61
C VAL A 33 -4.08 -15.57 23.48
N THR A 34 -2.86 -15.55 22.95
CA THR A 34 -1.66 -15.01 23.59
C THR A 34 -1.20 -13.69 22.97
N ALA A 35 -1.97 -13.11 22.05
CA ALA A 35 -1.65 -11.81 21.48
C ALA A 35 -1.84 -10.70 22.54
N LYS A 36 -1.14 -9.59 22.36
CA LYS A 36 -1.35 -8.41 23.19
C LYS A 36 -2.72 -7.79 22.85
N GLY A 37 -3.41 -7.26 23.86
CA GLY A 37 -4.76 -6.69 23.70
C GLY A 37 -5.90 -7.67 23.97
N VAL A 38 -5.61 -8.89 24.45
CA VAL A 38 -6.66 -9.86 24.83
C VAL A 38 -7.23 -9.55 26.22
N THR A 39 -6.46 -8.89 27.09
CA THR A 39 -6.92 -8.46 28.42
C THR A 39 -7.28 -6.97 28.44
N ALA A 40 -8.24 -6.59 29.29
CA ALA A 40 -8.65 -5.18 29.45
C ALA A 40 -7.49 -4.24 29.83
N ARG A 41 -6.48 -4.74 30.54
CA ARG A 41 -5.28 -3.98 30.87
C ARG A 41 -4.43 -3.71 29.63
N GLU A 42 -4.23 -4.71 28.79
CA GLU A 42 -3.40 -4.58 27.58
C GLU A 42 -4.08 -3.69 26.53
N GLU A 43 -5.41 -3.73 26.42
CA GLU A 43 -6.13 -2.78 25.56
C GLU A 43 -5.95 -1.32 26.02
N LEU A 44 -5.93 -1.08 27.34
CA LEU A 44 -5.68 0.26 27.89
C LEU A 44 -4.24 0.73 27.69
N GLU A 45 -3.27 -0.20 27.78
CA GLU A 45 -1.85 0.10 27.56
C GLU A 45 -1.54 0.31 26.07
N GLY A 46 -2.21 -0.44 25.19
CA GLY A 46 -1.96 -0.45 23.75
C GLY A 46 -0.62 -1.11 23.39
N GLU A 47 -0.38 -1.21 22.09
CA GLU A 47 0.88 -1.72 21.52
C GLU A 47 1.76 -0.55 21.05
N SER A 48 3.06 -0.67 21.30
CA SER A 48 4.05 0.23 20.69
C SER A 48 4.23 -0.09 19.21
N ILE A 49 4.83 0.85 18.47
CA ILE A 49 5.16 0.63 17.05
C ILE A 49 6.13 -0.53 16.89
N ASP A 50 7.12 -0.67 17.77
CA ASP A 50 8.09 -1.76 17.72
C ASP A 50 7.43 -3.13 17.95
N GLU A 51 6.46 -3.20 18.87
CA GLU A 51 5.68 -4.43 19.14
C GLU A 51 4.82 -4.83 17.95
N ARG A 52 4.23 -3.86 17.25
CA ARG A 52 3.47 -4.10 16.02
C ARG A 52 4.37 -4.55 14.88
N LEU A 53 5.52 -3.90 14.71
CA LEU A 53 6.50 -4.24 13.66
C LEU A 53 7.04 -5.67 13.85
N ALA A 54 7.25 -6.11 15.09
CA ALA A 54 7.68 -7.48 15.38
C ALA A 54 6.64 -8.56 15.04
N GLN A 55 5.38 -8.18 14.83
CA GLN A 55 4.31 -9.09 14.40
C GLN A 55 4.13 -9.15 12.89
N GLU A 56 4.75 -8.22 12.15
CA GLU A 56 4.69 -8.19 10.69
C GLU A 56 5.61 -9.27 10.12
N GLU A 57 5.13 -9.96 9.09
CA GLU A 57 5.95 -10.84 8.26
C GLU A 57 6.50 -9.98 7.11
N PRO A 58 7.82 -10.01 6.84
CA PRO A 58 8.39 -9.28 5.70
C PRO A 58 7.75 -9.69 4.39
N GLU A 59 7.65 -8.75 3.45
CA GLU A 59 7.14 -9.06 2.12
C GLU A 59 8.10 -10.03 1.40
N VAL A 60 7.56 -10.92 0.57
CA VAL A 60 8.35 -11.96 -0.12
C VAL A 60 9.45 -11.35 -0.99
N TRP A 61 9.24 -10.13 -1.51
CA TRP A 61 10.20 -9.40 -2.35
C TRP A 61 11.18 -8.53 -1.56
N ASP A 62 11.03 -8.33 -0.25
CA ASP A 62 12.01 -7.57 0.54
C ASP A 62 13.38 -8.28 0.57
N GLY A 63 13.37 -9.62 0.54
CA GLY A 63 14.58 -10.42 0.37
C GLY A 63 15.15 -10.39 -1.06
N VAL A 64 14.31 -10.06 -2.05
CA VAL A 64 14.68 -10.00 -3.47
C VAL A 64 15.26 -8.62 -3.82
N GLN A 65 14.83 -7.55 -3.16
CA GLN A 65 15.40 -6.20 -3.37
C GLN A 65 16.90 -6.12 -3.07
N ALA A 66 17.42 -6.94 -2.15
CA ALA A 66 18.86 -7.05 -1.93
C ALA A 66 19.62 -7.63 -3.14
N GLU A 67 18.92 -8.31 -4.05
CA GLU A 67 19.45 -8.94 -5.27
C GLU A 67 18.93 -8.27 -6.56
N VAL A 68 18.19 -7.16 -6.48
CA VAL A 68 17.86 -6.38 -7.68
C VAL A 68 19.14 -5.70 -8.12
N ASP A 69 19.76 -6.29 -9.13
CA ASP A 69 20.80 -5.66 -9.94
C ASP A 69 20.42 -4.20 -10.19
N ALA A 70 21.32 -3.29 -9.82
CA ALA A 70 21.27 -1.86 -10.14
C ALA A 70 21.25 -1.58 -11.67
N ASP A 71 21.24 -2.63 -12.49
CA ASP A 71 21.27 -2.60 -13.94
C ASP A 71 19.87 -2.44 -14.59
N ILE A 72 18.75 -2.39 -13.82
CA ILE A 72 17.40 -2.02 -14.33
C ILE A 72 17.15 -0.49 -14.24
N LEU A 73 18.21 0.30 -14.22
CA LEU A 73 18.16 1.71 -14.65
C LEU A 73 18.92 1.79 -15.98
N ASP A 74 18.27 1.36 -17.06
CA ASP A 74 18.85 1.40 -18.41
C ASP A 74 18.98 2.84 -18.91
N GLY A 75 20.11 3.46 -18.57
CA GLY A 75 20.60 4.70 -19.13
C GLY A 75 21.25 5.61 -18.09
N PRO A 76 22.34 6.33 -18.42
CA PRO A 76 22.75 7.44 -17.58
C PRO A 76 21.57 8.44 -17.53
N VAL A 77 21.04 8.70 -16.33
CA VAL A 77 20.14 9.83 -16.07
C VAL A 77 20.93 11.11 -16.30
N THR A 78 21.08 11.48 -17.57
CA THR A 78 21.69 12.74 -17.99
C THR A 78 20.60 13.58 -18.60
N GLY A 79 20.05 14.50 -17.81
CA GLY A 79 18.95 15.39 -18.20
C GLY A 79 18.25 16.00 -17.00
N GLU A 80 17.19 16.77 -17.28
CA GLU A 80 16.26 17.46 -16.37
C GLU A 80 15.41 16.48 -15.50
N VAL A 81 16.05 15.43 -14.96
CA VAL A 81 15.45 14.40 -14.11
C VAL A 81 16.14 14.46 -12.77
N GLY A 82 15.52 15.17 -11.84
CA GLY A 82 15.93 15.27 -10.45
C GLY A 82 15.78 13.98 -9.66
N GLU A 83 16.53 13.84 -8.57
CA GLU A 83 16.35 12.74 -7.61
C GLU A 83 15.17 12.99 -6.66
N GLU A 84 14.80 14.25 -6.47
CA GLU A 84 13.72 14.67 -5.59
C GLU A 84 12.44 14.93 -6.40
N ARG A 85 11.33 14.30 -6.00
CA ARG A 85 10.00 14.57 -6.55
C ARG A 85 9.58 16.01 -6.18
N ALA A 86 8.87 16.67 -7.08
CA ALA A 86 8.27 17.97 -6.80
C ALA A 86 7.14 17.88 -5.76
N GLY A 87 6.94 18.95 -5.00
CA GLY A 87 5.81 19.14 -4.10
C GLY A 87 4.54 19.62 -4.80
N ARG A 88 3.73 20.42 -4.09
CA ARG A 88 2.58 21.12 -4.65
C ARG A 88 3.09 22.27 -5.52
N LEU A 89 2.62 22.35 -6.77
CA LEU A 89 3.00 23.41 -7.70
C LEU A 89 1.94 24.52 -7.73
N THR A 90 2.40 25.77 -7.67
CA THR A 90 1.53 26.94 -7.64
C THR A 90 1.86 27.89 -8.79
N SER A 91 0.83 28.38 -9.49
CA SER A 91 0.98 29.40 -10.53
C SER A 91 1.50 30.72 -9.95
N PRO A 92 2.14 31.59 -10.75
CA PRO A 92 2.64 32.89 -10.28
C PRO A 92 1.59 33.79 -9.62
N ASP A 93 0.34 33.68 -10.08
CA ASP A 93 -0.85 34.36 -9.56
C ASP A 93 -1.58 33.58 -8.46
N GLU A 94 -1.01 32.48 -7.97
CA GLU A 94 -1.58 31.59 -6.96
C GLU A 94 -2.92 30.94 -7.37
N GLY A 95 -3.21 30.88 -8.68
CA GLY A 95 -4.48 30.40 -9.22
C GLY A 95 -5.61 31.40 -9.05
N MET A 96 -5.29 32.69 -8.88
CA MET A 96 -6.23 33.77 -8.61
C MET A 96 -6.26 34.75 -9.79
N GLY A 97 -7.44 34.89 -10.40
CA GLY A 97 -7.66 35.87 -11.46
C GLY A 97 -7.57 35.26 -12.86
N GLU A 98 -7.30 36.10 -13.85
CA GLU A 98 -7.07 35.68 -15.23
C GLU A 98 -5.59 35.32 -15.39
N ASP A 99 -5.30 34.24 -16.12
CA ASP A 99 -3.95 33.81 -16.42
C ASP A 99 -3.38 34.68 -17.56
N ASP A 100 -2.48 35.59 -17.21
CA ASP A 100 -1.73 36.44 -18.15
C ASP A 100 -0.40 35.78 -18.57
N GLU A 101 -0.04 34.61 -18.03
CA GLU A 101 1.21 33.95 -18.30
C GLU A 101 1.08 33.01 -19.51
N SER A 102 1.82 33.33 -20.56
CA SER A 102 1.76 32.58 -21.82
C SER A 102 2.48 31.23 -21.76
N THR A 103 3.30 31.02 -20.72
CA THR A 103 4.13 29.83 -20.53
C THR A 103 3.63 29.02 -19.33
N LEU A 104 3.64 27.69 -19.44
CA LEU A 104 3.27 26.84 -18.31
C LEU A 104 4.42 26.77 -17.30
N VAL A 105 4.40 27.65 -16.30
CA VAL A 105 5.40 27.75 -15.22
C VAL A 105 4.72 27.66 -13.86
N GLY A 106 5.43 27.14 -12.86
CA GLY A 106 4.93 27.02 -11.49
C GLY A 106 6.07 26.95 -10.47
N HIS A 107 5.77 27.32 -9.23
CA HIS A 107 6.70 27.27 -8.10
C HIS A 107 6.38 26.07 -7.21
N ASP A 108 7.42 25.36 -6.78
CA ASP A 108 7.28 24.27 -5.81
C ASP A 108 7.17 24.82 -4.38
N GLU A 109 6.02 24.58 -3.75
CA GLU A 109 5.71 24.96 -2.36
C GLU A 109 6.01 23.82 -1.36
N GLY A 110 6.56 22.70 -1.82
CA GLY A 110 6.90 21.54 -1.02
C GLY A 110 5.75 20.55 -0.81
N ILE A 111 6.02 19.53 0.01
CA ILE A 111 5.11 18.40 0.22
C ILE A 111 3.95 18.80 1.14
N ASP A 112 2.78 19.05 0.55
CA ASP A 112 1.54 19.38 1.26
C ASP A 112 0.80 18.13 1.76
N GLY A 113 1.45 17.31 2.61
CA GLY A 113 0.80 16.16 3.26
C GLY A 113 0.18 15.12 2.31
N ALA A 114 0.79 14.91 1.14
CA ALA A 114 0.29 14.10 0.02
C ALA A 114 -0.91 14.68 -0.76
N GLY A 115 -1.20 15.98 -0.60
CA GLY A 115 -2.21 16.71 -1.39
C GLY A 115 -1.78 17.04 -2.82
N ALA A 116 -0.58 16.65 -3.24
CA ALA A 116 -0.09 16.87 -4.59
C ALA A 116 -0.89 16.02 -5.60
N SER A 117 -1.13 16.56 -6.79
CA SER A 117 -1.78 15.84 -7.89
C SER A 117 -0.90 14.71 -8.42
N ALA A 118 -1.47 13.83 -9.24
CA ALA A 118 -0.71 12.77 -9.90
C ALA A 118 0.32 13.35 -10.87
N GLU A 119 -0.03 14.43 -11.56
CA GLU A 119 0.86 15.17 -12.45
C GLU A 119 2.03 15.80 -11.69
N GLU A 120 1.76 16.45 -10.55
CA GLU A 120 2.81 16.98 -9.67
C GLU A 120 3.71 15.85 -9.14
N ALA A 121 3.12 14.70 -8.80
CA ALA A 121 3.88 13.54 -8.34
C ALA A 121 4.77 12.88 -9.41
N ALA A 122 4.49 13.12 -10.68
CA ALA A 122 5.34 12.65 -11.77
C ALA A 122 6.54 13.59 -12.02
N MET A 123 6.49 14.84 -11.55
CA MET A 123 7.54 15.85 -11.77
C MET A 123 8.68 15.71 -10.75
N HIS A 124 9.91 16.02 -11.18
CA HIS A 124 11.11 15.99 -10.34
C HIS A 124 11.88 17.31 -10.47
N VAL A 125 12.47 17.78 -9.36
CA VAL A 125 13.26 19.02 -9.30
C VAL A 125 14.74 18.73 -9.50
N PHE A 126 15.39 19.41 -10.44
CA PHE A 126 16.82 19.27 -10.72
C PHE A 126 17.55 20.59 -10.45
N GLU A 127 18.84 20.50 -10.13
CA GLU A 127 19.70 21.67 -9.97
C GLU A 127 20.04 22.28 -11.34
N GLU A 128 20.03 23.62 -11.44
CA GLU A 128 20.43 24.37 -12.64
C GLU A 128 21.94 24.34 -12.88
#